data_AF-A0A947MS52-F1
#
_entry.id   AF-A0A947MS52-F1
#
_cell.length_a   1.000
_cell.length_b   1.000
_cell.length_c   1.000
_cell.angle_alpha   90.00
_cell.angle_beta   90.00
_cell.angle_gamma   90.00
#
_symmetry.space_group_name_H-M   'P 1'
#
loop_
_entity.id
_entity.type
_entity.pdbx_description
1 polymer ?
#
loop_
_entity_poly.entity_id
_entity_poly.type
_entity_poly.pdbx_seq_one_letter_code
_entity_poly.pdbx_strand_id
1 'polypeptide(L)'
;MVVDHGWIRILASGHPRLPRSLPAWNAARLSLRPGLPPSFLLIADDVLGGFFAIDGGGLGLQSGKVCYLAPDTLTWENTGLSYSDFIVWCFSGDLEKYYRDLRWPGWQDEVSAVPGDRALSIYPFLSCAGPPIADRSRRPVPVDEIYELYVDTRS
;
A
#
# COMPACT_ATOMS: atom_id res chain seq x y z
N MET A 1 3.23 -7.50 9.08
CA MET A 1 2.13 -8.38 9.47
C MET A 1 1.39 -8.65 8.19
N VAL A 2 0.99 -9.89 7.95
CA VAL A 2 0.29 -10.28 6.73
C VAL A 2 -1.19 -10.40 7.09
N VAL A 3 -2.04 -9.65 6.40
CA VAL A 3 -3.48 -9.56 6.67
C VAL A 3 -4.21 -9.99 5.41
N ASP A 4 -5.32 -10.72 5.58
CA ASP A 4 -6.25 -11.12 4.52
C ASP A 4 -5.55 -11.79 3.31
N HIS A 5 -5.00 -12.98 3.54
CA HIS A 5 -4.17 -13.73 2.58
C HIS A 5 -2.89 -13.01 2.11
N GLY A 6 -2.54 -11.88 2.72
CA GLY A 6 -1.43 -11.04 2.30
C GLY A 6 -1.81 -9.90 1.38
N TRP A 7 -3.11 -9.62 1.29
CA TRP A 7 -3.61 -8.41 0.67
C TRP A 7 -2.97 -7.18 1.30
N ILE A 8 -3.08 -6.99 2.63
CA ILE A 8 -2.44 -5.88 3.35
C ILE A 8 -1.19 -6.38 4.08
N ARG A 9 -0.10 -5.63 3.94
CA ARG A 9 1.22 -5.95 4.46
C ARG A 9 1.74 -4.79 5.30
N ILE A 10 1.56 -4.91 6.61
CA ILE A 10 1.98 -3.87 7.57
C ILE A 10 3.46 -4.03 7.87
N LEU A 11 4.24 -2.96 7.73
CA LEU A 11 5.69 -2.98 7.91
C LEU A 11 6.09 -3.11 9.39
N ALA A 12 7.34 -3.53 9.63
CA ALA A 12 7.94 -3.69 10.96
C ALA A 12 7.23 -4.61 11.97
N SER A 13 6.43 -5.57 11.52
CA SER A 13 5.87 -6.58 12.44
C SER A 13 6.80 -7.76 12.75
N GLY A 14 8.02 -7.79 12.21
CA GLY A 14 8.96 -8.92 12.35
C GLY A 14 8.51 -10.24 11.69
N HIS A 15 7.58 -10.21 10.74
CA HIS A 15 7.06 -11.43 10.11
C HIS A 15 8.04 -11.99 9.05
N PRO A 16 8.35 -13.30 9.02
CA PRO A 16 9.34 -13.87 8.09
C PRO A 16 9.05 -13.61 6.59
N ARG A 17 7.77 -13.56 6.21
CA ARG A 17 7.33 -13.22 4.85
C ARG A 17 7.45 -11.74 4.48
N LEU A 18 7.85 -10.87 5.41
CA LEU A 18 8.01 -9.44 5.21
C LEU A 18 9.45 -9.04 5.58
N PRO A 19 10.40 -9.26 4.66
CA PRO A 19 11.82 -9.01 4.92
C PRO A 19 12.14 -7.50 5.04
N ARG A 20 11.21 -6.64 4.62
CA ARG A 20 11.38 -5.18 4.64
C ARG A 20 11.16 -4.62 6.05
N SER A 21 12.12 -3.85 6.55
CA SER A 21 12.00 -3.10 7.80
C SER A 21 11.44 -1.70 7.56
N LEU A 22 10.72 -1.16 8.55
CA LEU A 22 10.17 0.20 8.47
C LEU A 22 11.27 1.26 8.24
N PRO A 23 12.44 1.22 8.90
CA PRO A 23 13.51 2.17 8.63
C PRO A 23 14.06 2.05 7.21
N ALA A 24 14.34 0.84 6.72
CA ALA A 24 14.91 0.65 5.38
C ALA A 24 13.93 1.09 4.28
N TRP A 25 12.64 0.79 4.44
CA TRP A 25 11.60 1.18 3.49
C TRP A 25 11.46 2.70 3.36
N ASN A 26 11.60 3.41 4.48
CA ASN A 26 11.40 4.85 4.54
C ASN A 26 12.70 5.66 4.29
N ALA A 27 13.89 5.08 4.49
CA ALA A 27 15.17 5.81 4.42
C ALA A 27 15.44 6.47 3.06
N ALA A 28 15.06 5.83 1.94
CA ALA A 28 15.25 6.37 0.60
C ALA A 28 14.09 7.24 0.09
N ARG A 29 12.94 7.21 0.78
CA ARG A 29 11.66 7.77 0.32
C ARG A 29 11.21 8.99 1.11
N LEU A 30 11.83 9.20 2.26
CA LEU A 30 11.59 10.34 3.13
C LEU A 30 12.74 11.31 2.99
N SER A 31 12.41 12.59 2.78
CA SER A 31 13.33 13.69 3.02
C SER A 31 13.59 13.82 4.52
N LEU A 32 14.33 12.87 5.10
CA LEU A 32 14.69 12.86 6.52
C LEU A 32 15.66 14.00 6.78
N ARG A 33 15.17 15.09 7.36
CA ARG A 33 16.04 16.13 7.92
C ARG A 33 16.38 15.75 9.36
N PRO A 34 17.66 15.72 9.74
CA PRO A 34 18.06 15.44 11.12
C PRO A 34 17.34 16.38 12.11
N GLY A 35 16.69 15.82 13.12
CA GLY A 35 16.00 16.58 14.17
C GLY A 35 14.58 17.04 13.82
N LEU A 36 14.06 16.76 12.62
CA LEU A 36 12.68 17.01 12.25
C LEU A 36 11.90 15.70 12.08
N PRO A 37 10.61 15.66 12.46
CA PRO A 37 9.76 14.53 12.14
C PRO A 37 9.66 14.37 10.62
N PRO A 38 9.53 13.14 10.11
CA PRO A 38 9.38 12.90 8.69
C PRO A 38 8.08 13.54 8.15
N SER A 39 8.09 13.96 6.88
CA SER A 39 6.92 14.53 6.19
C SER A 39 5.72 13.59 6.17
N PHE A 40 5.97 12.30 6.06
CA PHE A 40 5.02 11.20 6.26
C PHE A 40 5.80 9.95 6.62
N LEU A 41 5.12 8.87 7.01
CA LEU A 41 5.76 7.60 7.32
C LEU A 41 4.98 6.47 6.66
N LEU A 42 5.59 5.76 5.70
CA LEU A 42 4.98 4.58 5.08
C LEU A 42 4.92 3.46 6.12
N ILE A 43 3.72 2.95 6.39
CA ILE A 43 3.43 1.96 7.43
C ILE A 43 2.93 0.62 6.89
N ALA A 44 2.35 0.59 5.70
CA ALA A 44 1.86 -0.63 5.07
C ALA A 44 1.76 -0.44 3.55
N ASP A 45 1.66 -1.56 2.84
CA ASP A 45 1.27 -1.62 1.43
C ASP A 45 0.25 -2.72 1.20
N ASP A 46 -0.56 -2.59 0.14
CA ASP A 46 -1.39 -3.68 -0.35
C ASP A 46 -0.81 -4.39 -1.57
N VAL A 47 -1.33 -5.58 -1.88
CA VAL A 47 -0.86 -6.42 -2.98
C VAL A 47 -0.99 -5.79 -4.36
N LEU A 48 -1.83 -4.77 -4.55
CA LEU A 48 -2.02 -4.09 -5.83
C LEU A 48 -1.15 -2.85 -5.99
N GLY A 49 -0.28 -2.58 -5.01
CA GLY A 49 0.60 -1.42 -5.03
C GLY A 49 0.00 -0.18 -4.36
N GLY A 50 -1.08 -0.31 -3.60
CA GLY A 50 -1.54 0.77 -2.74
C GLY A 50 -0.62 0.95 -1.53
N PHE A 51 -0.39 2.20 -1.10
CA PHE A 51 0.53 2.50 0.00
C PHE A 51 -0.18 3.25 1.13
N PHE A 52 0.03 2.81 2.37
CA PHE A 52 -0.48 3.49 3.55
C PHE A 52 0.65 4.26 4.25
N ALA A 53 0.40 5.52 4.59
CA ALA A 53 1.34 6.36 5.32
C ALA A 53 0.66 7.14 6.45
N ILE A 54 1.37 7.41 7.53
CA ILE A 54 0.94 8.42 8.52
C ILE A 54 1.39 9.79 8.00
N ASP A 55 0.47 10.74 7.86
CA ASP A 55 0.81 12.11 7.47
C ASP A 55 1.54 12.83 8.62
N GLY A 56 2.80 13.17 8.41
CA GLY A 56 3.61 13.98 9.34
C GLY A 56 3.40 15.49 9.16
N GLY A 57 2.49 15.89 8.28
CA GLY A 57 2.24 17.27 7.86
C GLY A 57 2.72 17.57 6.43
N GLY A 58 3.43 16.64 5.79
CA GLY A 58 3.95 16.81 4.43
C GLY A 58 3.03 16.32 3.31
N LEU A 59 2.01 15.51 3.61
CA LEU A 59 0.98 15.18 2.61
C LEU A 59 -0.09 16.27 2.51
N GLY A 60 -0.19 17.12 3.54
CA GLY A 60 -1.14 18.24 3.57
C GLY A 60 -2.60 17.79 3.69
N LEU A 61 -2.86 16.55 4.12
CA LEU A 61 -4.19 15.99 4.25
C LEU A 61 -4.72 16.17 5.68
N GLN A 62 -4.03 15.56 6.65
CA GLN A 62 -4.33 15.72 8.07
C GLN A 62 -3.23 15.06 8.91
N SER A 63 -2.44 15.88 9.61
CA SER A 63 -1.34 15.38 10.45
C SER A 63 -1.80 14.34 11.48
N GLY A 64 -1.04 13.25 11.61
CA GLY A 64 -1.30 12.12 12.51
C GLY A 64 -2.34 11.11 12.00
N LYS A 65 -2.93 11.33 10.82
CA LYS A 65 -3.87 10.38 10.19
C LYS A 65 -3.18 9.48 9.19
N VAL A 66 -3.76 8.29 9.02
CA VAL A 66 -3.36 7.36 7.97
C VAL A 66 -3.96 7.84 6.65
N CYS A 67 -3.11 7.99 5.66
CA CYS A 67 -3.44 8.29 4.28
C CYS A 67 -3.15 7.07 3.42
N TYR A 68 -3.93 6.92 2.35
CA TYR A 68 -3.82 5.84 1.40
C TYR A 68 -3.51 6.42 0.01
N LEU A 69 -2.43 5.96 -0.59
CA LEU A 69 -2.10 6.22 -1.99
C LEU A 69 -2.74 5.10 -2.81
N ALA A 70 -3.88 5.38 -3.42
CA ALA A 70 -4.62 4.38 -4.15
C ALA A 70 -3.98 4.10 -5.53
N PRO A 71 -3.84 2.83 -5.95
CA PRO A 71 -3.17 2.46 -7.20
C PRO A 71 -3.98 2.80 -8.46
N ASP A 72 -5.26 3.10 -8.30
CA ASP A 72 -6.20 3.53 -9.34
C ASP A 72 -6.28 5.05 -9.47
N THR A 73 -6.24 5.82 -8.40
CA THR A 73 -6.25 7.29 -8.50
C THR A 73 -4.84 7.88 -8.61
N LEU A 74 -3.83 7.16 -8.13
CA LEU A 74 -2.49 7.68 -7.87
C LEU A 74 -2.50 8.97 -7.04
N THR A 75 -3.51 9.14 -6.18
CA THR A 75 -3.65 10.27 -5.27
C THR A 75 -3.61 9.81 -3.81
N TRP A 76 -3.06 10.67 -2.94
CA TRP A 76 -3.13 10.46 -1.50
C TRP A 76 -4.52 10.85 -1.01
N GLU A 77 -5.16 9.95 -0.29
CA GLU A 77 -6.50 10.11 0.25
C GLU A 77 -6.46 9.96 1.77
N ASN A 78 -7.19 10.80 2.50
CA ASN A 78 -7.27 10.71 3.95
C ASN A 78 -8.29 9.63 4.33
N THR A 79 -7.84 8.60 5.05
CA THR A 79 -8.74 7.53 5.53
C THR A 79 -9.56 7.95 6.76
N GLY A 80 -9.16 9.04 7.43
CA GLY A 80 -9.71 9.50 8.70
C GLY A 80 -9.23 8.71 9.92
N LEU A 81 -8.51 7.60 9.71
CA LEU A 81 -8.08 6.66 10.75
C LEU A 81 -6.81 7.16 11.46
N SER A 82 -6.75 6.99 12.78
CA SER A 82 -5.45 6.97 13.46
C SER A 82 -4.71 5.67 13.14
N TYR A 83 -3.43 5.56 13.52
CA TYR A 83 -2.70 4.29 13.37
C TYR A 83 -3.38 3.13 14.10
N SER A 84 -3.84 3.35 15.34
CA SER A 84 -4.56 2.33 16.11
C SER A 84 -5.85 1.91 15.43
N ASP A 85 -6.63 2.87 14.91
CA ASP A 85 -7.88 2.59 14.19
C ASP A 85 -7.60 1.84 12.89
N PHE A 86 -6.50 2.15 12.19
CA PHE A 86 -6.05 1.44 11.00
C PHE A 86 -5.72 -0.02 11.32
N ILE A 87 -4.99 -0.29 12.41
CA ILE A 87 -4.72 -1.66 12.83
C ILE A 87 -6.02 -2.41 13.14
N VAL A 88 -6.95 -1.78 13.88
CA VAL A 88 -8.27 -2.38 14.15
C VAL A 88 -9.04 -2.64 12.84
N TRP A 89 -9.02 -1.69 11.91
CA TRP A 89 -9.67 -1.81 10.61
C TRP A 89 -9.10 -2.97 9.77
N CYS A 90 -7.78 -3.18 9.79
CA CYS A 90 -7.16 -4.31 9.09
C CYS A 90 -7.67 -5.68 9.59
N PHE A 91 -8.09 -5.81 10.85
CA PHE A 91 -8.51 -7.10 11.43
C PHE A 91 -10.01 -7.28 11.57
N SER A 92 -10.71 -6.17 11.82
CA SER A 92 -12.13 -6.17 12.17
C SER A 92 -12.98 -5.41 11.16
N GLY A 93 -12.35 -4.75 10.18
CA GLY A 93 -13.03 -4.03 9.11
C GLY A 93 -13.58 -4.97 8.04
N ASP A 94 -14.56 -4.48 7.30
CA ASP A 94 -15.13 -5.17 6.14
C ASP A 94 -14.24 -4.95 4.90
N LEU A 95 -13.09 -5.65 4.89
CA LEU A 95 -12.12 -5.59 3.78
C LEU A 95 -12.72 -6.14 2.48
N GLU A 96 -13.67 -7.06 2.57
CA GLU A 96 -14.39 -7.59 1.41
C GLU A 96 -15.21 -6.49 0.73
N LYS A 97 -15.92 -5.67 1.50
CA LYS A 97 -16.62 -4.51 0.95
C LYS A 97 -15.65 -3.44 0.45
N TYR A 98 -14.58 -3.17 1.18
CA TYR A 98 -13.62 -2.12 0.83
C TYR A 98 -12.89 -2.41 -0.50
N TYR A 99 -12.46 -3.66 -0.71
CA TYR A 99 -11.73 -4.08 -1.91
C TYR A 99 -12.59 -4.77 -2.97
N ARG A 100 -13.92 -4.71 -2.84
CA ARG A 100 -14.87 -5.45 -3.70
C ARG A 100 -14.56 -5.31 -5.19
N ASP A 101 -14.39 -4.07 -5.65
CA ASP A 101 -14.21 -3.77 -7.07
C ASP A 101 -12.79 -4.08 -7.58
N LEU A 102 -11.89 -4.42 -6.64
CA LEU A 102 -10.50 -4.77 -6.90
C LEU A 102 -10.24 -6.28 -6.73
N ARG A 103 -11.25 -7.08 -6.36
CA ARG A 103 -11.12 -8.53 -6.21
C ARG A 103 -11.58 -9.28 -7.46
N TRP A 104 -10.97 -10.44 -7.69
CA TRP A 104 -11.30 -11.33 -8.81
C TRP A 104 -11.47 -12.78 -8.32
N PRO A 105 -12.18 -13.64 -9.05
CA PRO A 105 -12.31 -15.04 -8.66
C PRO A 105 -10.94 -15.71 -8.46
N GLY A 106 -10.72 -16.32 -7.30
CA GLY A 106 -9.46 -16.99 -6.95
C GLY A 106 -8.33 -16.05 -6.52
N TRP A 107 -8.61 -14.77 -6.25
CA TRP A 107 -7.60 -13.81 -5.80
C TRP A 107 -6.85 -14.28 -4.56
N GLN A 108 -7.50 -15.01 -3.64
CA GLN A 108 -6.89 -15.47 -2.39
C GLN A 108 -5.67 -16.34 -2.65
N ASP A 109 -5.77 -17.29 -3.58
CA ASP A 109 -4.68 -18.20 -3.92
C ASP A 109 -3.55 -17.44 -4.60
N GLU A 110 -3.89 -16.57 -5.57
CA GLU A 110 -2.92 -15.75 -6.30
C GLU A 110 -2.16 -14.80 -5.35
N VAL A 111 -2.86 -14.07 -4.48
CA VAL A 111 -2.29 -13.14 -3.51
C VAL A 111 -1.47 -13.87 -2.45
N SER A 112 -1.93 -15.03 -1.97
CA SER A 112 -1.19 -15.81 -0.97
C SER A 112 0.17 -16.32 -1.48
N ALA A 113 0.33 -16.45 -2.80
CA ALA A 113 1.58 -16.83 -3.44
C ALA A 113 2.55 -15.64 -3.64
N VAL A 114 2.08 -14.39 -3.50
CA VAL A 114 2.92 -13.20 -3.67
C VAL A 114 3.89 -13.06 -2.48
N PRO A 115 5.21 -12.95 -2.74
CA PRO A 115 6.20 -12.63 -1.72
C PRO A 115 5.96 -11.24 -1.12
N GLY A 116 6.23 -11.04 0.18
CA GLY A 116 5.93 -9.76 0.84
C GLY A 116 6.86 -8.59 0.50
N ASP A 117 7.85 -8.81 -0.36
CA ASP A 117 8.68 -7.78 -1.02
C ASP A 117 8.22 -7.49 -2.46
N ARG A 118 7.13 -8.10 -2.90
CA ARG A 118 6.54 -7.93 -4.24
C ARG A 118 5.11 -7.44 -4.17
N ALA A 119 4.65 -6.83 -5.25
CA ALA A 119 3.27 -6.45 -5.47
C ALA A 119 2.87 -6.83 -6.91
N LEU A 120 1.58 -6.91 -7.19
CA LEU A 120 1.05 -7.22 -8.50
C LEU A 120 1.03 -5.95 -9.36
N SER A 121 1.89 -5.91 -10.37
CA SER A 121 1.75 -4.95 -11.46
C SER A 121 0.58 -5.39 -12.35
N ILE A 122 -0.36 -4.48 -12.58
CA ILE A 122 -1.57 -4.73 -13.37
C ILE A 122 -1.48 -4.00 -14.70
N TYR A 123 -1.77 -4.69 -15.80
CA TYR A 123 -1.78 -4.10 -17.14
C TYR A 123 -3.08 -4.40 -17.90
N PRO A 124 -3.76 -3.39 -18.47
CA PRO A 124 -3.50 -1.94 -18.33
C PRO A 124 -3.50 -1.47 -16.86
N PHE A 125 -2.80 -0.38 -16.54
CA PHE A 125 -2.69 0.13 -15.16
C PHE A 125 -4.06 0.49 -14.59
N LEU A 126 -4.27 0.26 -13.28
CA LEU A 126 -5.56 0.57 -12.62
C LEU A 126 -5.97 2.04 -12.78
N SER A 127 -5.00 2.94 -12.88
CA SER A 127 -5.23 4.35 -13.15
C SER A 127 -5.61 4.72 -14.57
N CYS A 128 -5.51 3.76 -15.50
CA CYS A 128 -5.93 3.91 -16.87
C CYS A 128 -7.28 3.21 -17.11
N ALA A 129 -8.05 3.77 -18.04
CA ALA A 129 -9.22 3.11 -18.59
C ALA A 129 -8.83 1.73 -19.13
N GLY A 130 -9.64 0.72 -18.83
CA GLY A 130 -9.37 -0.66 -19.19
C GLY A 130 -10.47 -1.59 -18.71
N PRO A 131 -10.36 -2.90 -19.01
CA PRO A 131 -11.35 -3.87 -18.57
C PRO A 131 -11.37 -4.01 -17.04
N PRO A 132 -12.34 -4.73 -16.46
CA PRO A 132 -12.33 -5.07 -15.03
C PRO A 132 -11.01 -5.75 -14.62
N ILE A 133 -10.61 -5.61 -13.35
CA ILE A 133 -9.34 -6.16 -12.84
C ILE A 133 -9.18 -7.65 -13.15
N ALA A 134 -10.26 -8.43 -13.13
CA ALA A 134 -10.26 -9.86 -13.41
C ALA A 134 -9.67 -10.19 -14.78
N ASP A 135 -9.92 -9.35 -15.79
CA ASP A 135 -9.50 -9.54 -17.18
C ASP A 135 -8.17 -8.85 -17.51
N ARG A 136 -7.57 -8.15 -16.54
CA ARG A 136 -6.26 -7.51 -16.70
C ARG A 136 -5.13 -8.51 -16.48
N SER A 137 -4.00 -8.28 -17.14
CA SER A 137 -2.78 -9.05 -16.87
C SER A 137 -2.22 -8.63 -15.52
N ARG A 138 -1.76 -9.60 -14.72
CA ARG A 138 -1.17 -9.38 -13.39
C ARG A 138 0.17 -10.09 -13.31
N ARG A 139 1.20 -9.40 -12.80
CA ARG A 139 2.53 -9.97 -12.61
C ARG A 139 3.16 -9.50 -11.30
N PRO A 140 3.73 -10.39 -10.47
CA PRO A 140 4.50 -10.00 -9.31
C PRO A 140 5.79 -9.28 -9.70
N VAL A 141 5.95 -8.03 -9.27
CA VAL A 141 7.15 -7.20 -9.43
C VAL A 141 7.64 -6.72 -8.06
N PRO A 142 8.91 -6.33 -7.90
CA PRO A 142 9.37 -5.69 -6.68
C PRO A 142 8.51 -4.48 -6.32
N VAL A 143 8.10 -4.39 -5.07
CA VAL A 143 7.23 -3.31 -4.59
C VAL A 143 7.92 -1.94 -4.65
N ASP A 144 9.25 -1.91 -4.58
CA ASP A 144 10.06 -0.70 -4.79
C ASP A 144 9.81 -0.10 -6.19
N GLU A 145 9.77 -0.95 -7.23
CA GLU A 145 9.53 -0.51 -8.62
C GLU A 145 8.14 0.11 -8.79
N ILE A 146 7.11 -0.45 -8.12
CA ILE A 146 5.75 0.14 -8.18
C ILE A 146 5.74 1.51 -7.50
N TYR A 147 6.38 1.63 -6.34
CA TYR A 147 6.42 2.90 -5.62
C TYR A 147 7.12 3.99 -6.46
N GLU A 148 8.27 3.66 -7.05
CA GLU A 148 9.02 4.58 -7.92
C GLU A 148 8.19 5.02 -9.12
N LEU A 149 7.53 4.07 -9.81
CA LEU A 149 6.63 4.37 -10.91
C LEU A 149 5.52 5.36 -10.52
N TYR A 150 4.92 5.20 -9.34
CA TYR A 150 3.84 6.08 -8.88
C TYR A 150 4.34 7.46 -8.50
N VAL A 151 5.51 7.56 -7.88
CA VAL A 151 6.13 8.86 -7.54
C VAL A 151 6.54 9.60 -8.80
N ASP A 152 7.15 8.93 -9.78
CA ASP A 152 7.55 9.55 -11.05
C ASP A 152 6.34 10.03 -11.86
N THR A 153 5.26 9.24 -11.90
CA THR A 153 4.03 9.63 -12.62
C THR A 153 3.34 10.85 -12.00
N ARG A 154 3.64 11.17 -10.74
CA ARG A 154 3.10 12.33 -10.03
C ARG A 154 3.97 13.59 -10.18
N SER A 155 5.12 13.51 -10.86
CA SER A 155 6.07 14.61 -11.04
C SER A 155 5.83 15.46 -12.29
#